data_AF-A0A966G3V8-F1
#
_entry.id   AF-A0A966G3V8-F1
#
_cell.length_a   1.000
_cell.length_b   1.000
_cell.length_c   1.000
_cell.angle_alpha   90.00
_cell.angle_beta   90.00
_cell.angle_gamma   90.00
#
_symmetry.space_group_name_H-M   'P 1'
#
loop_
_entity.id
_entity.type
_entity.pdbx_description
1 polymer ?
#
loop_
_entity_poly.entity_id
_entity_poly.type
_entity_poly.pdbx_seq_one_letter_code
_entity_poly.pdbx_strand_id
1 'polypeptide(L)'
;RLIRGLYEKEFEREQIIKLFEIIDNMMTLSPELQSSLESKIKQFEEERTMPLMSNMELRGIERGKEIGKEIGKEIGKEIGKEIGALENARDFVKTVLQARLGEVPLDVEQYLNKVSVLSTLQEIVKLAATANSLAEFKQSLAKIQS
;
A
#
# COMPACT_ATOMS: atom_id res chain seq x y z
N ARG A 1 30.06 19.20 21.30
CA ARG A 1 31.14 20.14 20.89
C ARG A 1 31.50 19.99 19.41
N LEU A 2 31.51 18.78 18.85
CA LEU A 2 31.90 18.55 17.44
C LEU A 2 31.06 19.36 16.43
N ILE A 3 29.73 19.19 16.43
CA ILE A 3 28.81 19.86 15.48
C ILE A 3 28.95 21.38 15.54
N ARG A 4 28.88 21.94 16.75
CA ARG A 4 29.06 23.38 16.96
C ARG A 4 30.39 23.89 16.41
N GLY A 5 31.48 23.13 16.59
CA GLY A 5 32.78 23.45 16.01
C GLY A 5 32.86 23.37 14.48
N LEU A 6 31.95 22.66 13.81
CA LEU A 6 31.85 22.62 12.34
C LEU A 6 31.20 23.90 11.80
N TYR A 7 30.20 24.43 12.49
CA TYR A 7 29.53 25.68 12.13
C TYR A 7 30.29 26.93 12.66
N GLU A 8 31.18 26.78 13.64
CA GLU A 8 32.01 27.86 14.19
C GLU A 8 33.35 28.04 13.45
N LYS A 9 33.88 26.98 12.85
CA LYS A 9 35.00 27.07 11.92
C LYS A 9 34.45 27.49 10.55
N GLU A 10 35.20 28.26 9.77
CA GLU A 10 34.82 28.76 8.43
C GLU A 10 34.73 27.63 7.36
N PHE A 11 34.14 26.49 7.70
CA PHE A 11 33.90 25.42 6.75
C PHE A 11 32.77 25.80 5.80
N GLU A 12 33.00 25.53 4.52
CA GLU A 12 31.99 25.70 3.49
C GLU A 12 30.87 24.67 3.68
N ARG A 13 29.66 25.05 3.28
CA ARG A 13 28.45 24.19 3.34
C ARG A 13 28.70 22.77 2.81
N GLU A 14 29.42 22.66 1.68
CA GLU A 14 29.73 21.36 1.06
C GLU A 14 30.64 20.47 1.93
N GLN A 15 31.56 21.07 2.69
CA GLN A 15 32.44 20.32 3.59
C GLN A 15 31.67 19.78 4.79
N ILE A 16 30.73 20.58 5.30
CA ILE A 16 29.83 20.18 6.40
C ILE A 16 28.93 19.02 5.94
N ILE A 17 28.33 19.11 4.74
CA ILE A 17 27.50 18.04 4.17
C ILE A 17 28.29 16.73 4.01
N LYS A 18 29.47 16.78 3.38
CA LYS A 18 30.33 15.58 3.19
C LYS A 18 30.72 14.93 4.50
N LEU A 19 30.96 15.72 5.56
CA LEU A 19 31.28 15.17 6.86
C LEU A 19 30.07 14.45 7.50
N PHE A 20 28.87 15.01 7.37
CA PHE A 20 27.66 14.33 7.85
C PHE A 20 27.39 13.03 7.09
N GLU A 21 27.58 13.02 5.76
CA GLU A 21 27.48 11.78 4.96
C GLU A 21 28.48 10.71 5.44
N ILE A 22 29.71 11.10 5.80
CA ILE A 22 30.71 10.17 6.33
C ILE A 22 30.28 9.64 7.71
N ILE A 23 29.77 10.51 8.59
CA ILE A 23 29.31 10.11 9.92
C ILE A 23 28.14 9.12 9.83
N ASP A 24 27.15 9.41 8.99
CA ASP A 24 25.99 8.54 8.77
C ASP A 24 26.40 7.17 8.20
N ASN A 25 27.43 7.12 7.35
CA ASN A 25 27.96 5.87 6.80
C ASN A 25 28.81 5.06 7.81
N MET A 26 29.49 5.73 8.73
CA MET A 26 30.40 5.08 9.69
C MET A 26 29.71 4.65 11.00
N MET A 27 28.58 5.26 11.36
CA MET A 27 27.91 5.03 12.63
C MET A 27 26.41 4.84 12.46
N THR A 28 25.87 3.81 13.10
CA THR A 28 24.41 3.70 13.31
C THR A 28 24.10 4.19 14.72
N LEU A 29 23.42 5.32 14.83
CA LEU A 29 22.96 5.85 16.12
C LEU A 29 21.65 5.18 16.55
N SER A 30 21.39 5.13 17.86
CA SER A 30 20.05 4.78 18.35
C SER A 30 19.04 5.84 17.92
N PRO A 31 17.74 5.52 17.81
CA PRO A 31 16.71 6.48 17.39
C PRO A 31 16.71 7.78 18.22
N GLU A 32 16.95 7.68 19.54
CA GLU A 32 16.97 8.81 20.47
C GLU A 32 18.17 9.72 20.23
N LEU A 33 19.35 9.12 19.98
CA LEU A 33 20.58 9.86 19.68
C LEU A 33 20.50 10.53 18.32
N GLN A 34 19.94 9.84 17.32
CA GLN A 34 19.68 10.39 15.98
C GLN A 34 18.75 11.61 16.06
N SER A 35 17.62 11.49 16.78
CA SER A 35 16.68 12.59 16.94
C SER A 35 17.29 13.79 17.69
N SER A 36 18.11 13.52 18.71
CA SER A 36 18.84 14.59 19.44
C SER A 36 19.88 15.29 18.56
N LEU A 37 20.54 14.54 17.67
CA LEU A 37 21.50 15.05 16.70
C LEU A 37 20.81 15.96 15.67
N GLU A 38 19.75 15.48 15.03
CA GLU A 38 18.97 16.21 14.04
C GLU A 38 18.41 17.52 14.61
N SER A 39 17.89 17.49 15.84
CA SER A 39 17.37 18.69 16.51
C SER A 39 18.46 19.75 16.72
N LYS A 40 19.67 19.33 17.10
CA LYS A 40 20.81 20.25 17.27
C LYS A 40 21.29 20.81 15.95
N ILE A 41 21.36 20.00 14.90
CA ILE A 41 21.73 20.44 13.55
C ILE A 41 20.76 21.53 13.09
N LYS A 42 19.45 21.27 13.19
CA LYS A 42 18.41 22.22 12.79
C LYS A 42 18.54 23.57 13.51
N GLN A 43 18.80 23.55 14.82
CA GLN A 43 19.03 24.78 15.58
C GLN A 43 20.22 25.59 15.00
N PHE A 44 21.32 24.94 14.65
CA PHE A 44 22.48 25.61 14.07
C PHE A 44 22.24 26.10 12.63
N GLU A 45 21.47 25.36 11.82
CA GLU A 45 21.05 25.82 10.49
C GLU A 45 20.23 27.11 10.57
N GLU A 46 19.35 27.23 11.57
CA GLU A 46 18.53 28.42 11.83
C GLU A 46 19.38 29.60 12.34
N GLU A 47 20.27 29.36 13.32
CA GLU A 47 21.15 30.40 13.88
C GLU A 47 22.13 31.01 12.86
N ARG A 48 22.58 30.21 11.89
CA ARG A 48 23.55 30.62 10.86
C ARG A 48 22.92 30.87 9.49
N THR A 49 21.62 30.67 9.34
CA THR A 49 20.90 30.75 8.07
C THR A 49 21.55 29.91 6.97
N MET A 50 22.00 28.69 7.31
CA MET A 50 22.78 27.81 6.44
C MET A 50 22.17 26.41 6.36
N PRO A 51 21.10 26.21 5.55
CA PRO A 51 20.43 24.93 5.45
C PRO A 51 21.26 23.89 4.67
N LEU A 52 21.33 22.66 5.18
CA LEU A 52 22.00 21.51 4.57
C LEU A 52 21.27 20.99 3.33
N MET A 53 19.97 21.25 3.22
CA MET A 53 19.17 21.00 2.01
C MET A 53 18.81 22.31 1.31
N SER A 54 18.88 22.32 -0.01
CA SER A 54 18.42 23.42 -0.84
C SER A 54 16.90 23.45 -0.94
N ASN A 55 16.35 24.62 -1.27
CA ASN A 55 14.92 24.76 -1.59
C ASN A 55 14.48 23.91 -2.79
N MET A 56 15.40 23.47 -3.65
CA MET A 56 15.09 22.57 -4.76
C MET A 56 14.94 21.14 -4.26
N GLU A 57 15.83 20.68 -3.39
CA GLU A 57 15.75 19.35 -2.75
C GLU A 57 14.51 19.22 -1.87
N LEU A 58 14.20 20.25 -1.06
CA LEU A 58 12.97 20.31 -0.26
C LEU A 58 11.71 20.18 -1.13
N ARG A 59 11.66 20.92 -2.24
CA ARG A 59 10.57 20.80 -3.23
C ARG A 59 10.53 19.44 -3.89
N GLY A 60 11.68 18.80 -4.12
CA GLY A 60 11.77 17.43 -4.62
C GLY A 60 11.13 16.42 -3.65
N ILE A 61 11.44 16.53 -2.36
CA ILE A 61 10.86 15.69 -1.29
C ILE A 61 9.35 15.90 -1.21
N GLU A 62 8.88 17.15 -1.23
CA GLU A 62 7.47 17.48 -1.18
C GLU A 62 6.71 16.90 -2.39
N ARG A 63 7.22 17.10 -3.60
CA ARG A 63 6.66 16.48 -4.83
C ARG A 63 6.66 14.97 -4.74
N GLY A 64 7.72 14.35 -4.23
CA GLY A 64 7.78 12.89 -4.04
C GLY A 64 6.67 12.38 -3.11
N LYS A 65 6.39 13.11 -2.02
CA LYS A 65 5.27 12.79 -1.11
C LYS A 65 3.91 12.94 -1.79
N GLU A 66 3.72 14.00 -2.56
CA GLU A 66 2.49 14.24 -3.33
C GLU A 66 2.26 13.12 -4.36
N ILE A 67 3.27 12.81 -5.18
CA ILE A 67 3.23 11.73 -6.17
C ILE A 67 2.92 10.38 -5.49
N GLY A 68 3.62 10.06 -4.40
CA GLY A 68 3.38 8.82 -3.66
C GLY A 68 1.95 8.72 -3.11
N LYS A 69 1.39 9.83 -2.63
CA LYS A 69 0.00 9.91 -2.17
C LYS A 69 -1.00 9.74 -3.31
N GLU A 70 -0.76 10.38 -4.46
CA GLU A 70 -1.62 10.26 -5.64
C GLU A 70 -1.62 8.83 -6.19
N ILE A 71 -0.45 8.25 -6.41
CA ILE A 71 -0.29 6.87 -6.87
C ILE A 71 -0.96 5.90 -5.89
N GLY A 72 -0.68 6.05 -4.59
CA GLY A 72 -1.27 5.18 -3.57
C GLY A 72 -2.80 5.26 -3.53
N LYS A 73 -3.38 6.46 -3.72
CA LYS A 73 -4.82 6.67 -3.79
C LYS A 73 -5.43 6.03 -5.04
N GLU A 74 -4.78 6.17 -6.19
CA GLU A 74 -5.27 5.62 -7.45
C GLU A 74 -5.22 4.09 -7.46
N ILE A 75 -4.09 3.50 -7.07
CA ILE A 75 -3.93 2.05 -6.92
C ILE A 75 -4.93 1.49 -5.91
N GLY A 76 -5.02 2.12 -4.72
CA GLY A 76 -5.95 1.68 -3.69
C GLY A 76 -7.41 1.72 -4.13
N LYS A 77 -7.80 2.74 -4.91
CA LYS A 77 -9.14 2.84 -5.49
C LYS A 77 -9.41 1.73 -6.49
N GLU A 78 -8.46 1.42 -7.36
CA GLU A 78 -8.66 0.41 -8.40
C GLU A 78 -8.72 -1.01 -7.82
N ILE A 79 -7.78 -1.35 -6.94
CA ILE A 79 -7.80 -2.62 -6.19
C ILE A 79 -9.10 -2.75 -5.39
N GLY A 80 -9.53 -1.67 -4.71
CA GLY A 80 -10.77 -1.67 -3.93
C GLY A 80 -12.01 -1.94 -4.78
N LYS A 81 -12.09 -1.39 -6.00
CA LYS A 81 -13.19 -1.70 -6.93
C LYS A 81 -13.18 -3.15 -7.37
N GLU A 82 -12.01 -3.70 -7.71
CA GLU A 82 -11.90 -5.09 -8.16
C GLU A 82 -12.29 -6.07 -7.05
N ILE A 83 -11.77 -5.87 -5.83
CA ILE A 83 -12.13 -6.66 -4.65
C ILE A 83 -13.64 -6.55 -4.40
N GLY A 84 -14.18 -5.33 -4.36
CA GLY A 84 -15.61 -5.11 -4.12
C GLY A 84 -16.49 -5.73 -5.21
N ALA A 85 -16.06 -5.74 -6.48
CA ALA A 85 -16.79 -6.39 -7.56
C ALA A 85 -16.79 -7.92 -7.39
N LEU A 86 -15.65 -8.52 -7.00
CA LEU A 86 -15.55 -9.95 -6.74
C LEU A 86 -16.40 -10.38 -5.54
N GLU A 87 -16.32 -9.64 -4.42
CA GLU A 87 -17.12 -9.90 -3.22
C GLU A 87 -18.61 -9.79 -3.53
N ASN A 88 -19.05 -8.71 -4.17
CA ASN A 88 -20.43 -8.56 -4.59
C ASN A 88 -20.88 -9.72 -5.48
N ALA A 89 -20.08 -10.12 -6.47
CA ALA A 89 -20.43 -11.23 -7.36
C ALA A 89 -20.56 -12.56 -6.60
N ARG A 90 -19.71 -12.83 -5.62
CA ARG A 90 -19.83 -14.01 -4.74
C ARG A 90 -21.12 -13.97 -3.93
N ASP A 91 -21.44 -12.83 -3.34
CA ASP A 91 -22.65 -12.63 -2.53
C ASP A 91 -23.92 -12.74 -3.38
N PHE A 92 -23.88 -12.27 -4.63
CA PHE A 92 -24.96 -12.48 -5.58
C PHE A 92 -25.19 -13.96 -5.88
N VAL A 93 -24.13 -14.74 -6.11
CA VAL A 93 -24.28 -16.21 -6.29
C VAL A 93 -24.96 -16.82 -5.07
N LYS A 94 -24.47 -16.51 -3.86
CA LYS A 94 -25.05 -17.02 -2.61
C LYS A 94 -26.52 -16.65 -2.47
N THR A 95 -26.87 -15.39 -2.72
CA THR A 95 -28.24 -14.88 -2.65
C THR A 95 -29.17 -15.62 -3.61
N VAL A 96 -28.75 -15.81 -4.86
CA VAL A 96 -29.54 -16.52 -5.88
C VAL A 96 -29.74 -17.98 -5.50
N LEU A 97 -28.67 -18.66 -5.05
CA LEU A 97 -28.75 -20.04 -4.61
C LEU A 97 -29.67 -20.19 -3.39
N GLN A 98 -29.53 -19.32 -2.38
CA GLN A 98 -30.40 -19.31 -1.19
C GLN A 98 -31.87 -19.12 -1.56
N ALA A 99 -32.17 -18.19 -2.46
CA ALA A 99 -33.54 -17.89 -2.86
C ALA A 99 -34.19 -19.02 -3.69
N ARG A 100 -33.43 -19.71 -4.54
CA ARG A 100 -33.99 -20.70 -5.49
C ARG A 100 -33.89 -22.14 -4.99
N LEU A 101 -32.78 -22.48 -4.35
CA LEU A 101 -32.37 -23.86 -4.09
C LEU A 101 -32.18 -24.14 -2.59
N GLY A 102 -32.41 -23.14 -1.72
CA GLY A 102 -32.27 -23.26 -0.29
C GLY A 102 -30.82 -23.07 0.19
N GLU A 103 -30.51 -23.59 1.38
CA GLU A 103 -29.23 -23.36 2.04
C GLU A 103 -28.03 -23.69 1.14
N VAL A 104 -27.06 -22.77 1.09
CA VAL A 104 -25.86 -22.93 0.26
C VAL A 104 -24.88 -23.88 0.95
N PRO A 105 -24.50 -24.98 0.31
CA PRO A 105 -23.54 -25.91 0.90
C PRO A 105 -22.17 -25.26 1.12
N LEU A 106 -21.52 -25.57 2.25
CA LEU A 106 -20.22 -25.00 2.64
C LEU A 106 -19.12 -25.20 1.58
N ASP A 107 -19.13 -26.31 0.87
CA ASP A 107 -18.18 -26.61 -0.21
C ASP A 107 -18.31 -25.64 -1.38
N VAL A 108 -19.53 -25.20 -1.69
CA VAL A 108 -19.80 -24.18 -2.71
C VAL A 108 -19.27 -22.81 -2.26
N GLU A 109 -19.50 -22.43 -1.00
CA GLU A 109 -18.97 -21.16 -0.47
C GLU A 109 -17.44 -21.11 -0.51
N GLN A 110 -16.79 -22.19 -0.07
CA GLN A 110 -15.33 -22.30 -0.11
C GLN A 110 -14.79 -22.23 -1.53
N TYR A 111 -15.50 -22.78 -2.51
CA TYR A 111 -15.13 -22.66 -3.91
C TYR A 111 -15.25 -21.22 -4.41
N LEU A 112 -16.38 -20.54 -4.18
CA LEU A 112 -16.61 -19.15 -4.60
C LEU A 112 -15.53 -18.20 -4.07
N ASN A 113 -15.08 -18.41 -2.83
CA ASN A 113 -14.01 -17.61 -2.21
C ASN A 113 -12.64 -17.79 -2.90
N LYS A 114 -12.41 -18.93 -3.57
CA LYS A 114 -11.18 -19.20 -4.33
C LYS A 114 -11.22 -18.65 -5.75
N VAL A 115 -12.40 -18.35 -6.29
CA VAL A 115 -12.54 -17.76 -7.63
C VAL A 115 -12.13 -16.29 -7.58
N SER A 116 -11.04 -15.95 -8.25
CA SER A 116 -10.50 -14.58 -8.36
C SER A 116 -10.88 -13.88 -9.67
N VAL A 117 -11.59 -14.55 -10.57
CA VAL A 117 -11.95 -14.04 -11.89
C VAL A 117 -13.43 -13.67 -11.92
N LEU A 118 -13.71 -12.38 -12.19
CA LEU A 118 -15.08 -11.84 -12.16
C LEU A 118 -16.00 -12.48 -13.22
N SER A 119 -15.51 -12.72 -14.44
CA SER A 119 -16.30 -13.35 -15.51
C SER A 119 -16.75 -14.76 -15.13
N THR A 120 -15.88 -15.54 -14.47
CA THR A 120 -16.22 -16.86 -13.95
C THR A 120 -17.33 -16.77 -12.90
N LEU A 121 -17.27 -15.80 -11.97
CA LEU A 121 -18.35 -15.58 -11.01
C LEU A 121 -19.67 -15.21 -11.71
N GLN A 122 -19.63 -14.37 -12.75
CA GLN A 122 -20.83 -14.01 -13.53
C GLN A 122 -21.44 -15.22 -14.25
N GLU A 123 -20.62 -16.15 -14.76
CA GLU A 123 -21.10 -17.41 -15.32
C GLU A 123 -21.75 -18.30 -14.24
N ILE A 124 -21.13 -18.37 -13.06
CA ILE A 124 -21.69 -19.12 -11.93
C ILE A 124 -23.03 -18.53 -11.49
N VAL A 125 -23.20 -17.20 -11.50
CA VAL A 125 -24.51 -16.56 -11.24
C VAL A 125 -25.56 -17.06 -12.24
N LYS A 126 -25.23 -17.13 -13.53
CA LYS A 126 -26.16 -17.65 -14.56
C LYS A 126 -26.53 -19.09 -14.28
N LEU A 127 -25.57 -19.95 -13.94
CA LEU A 127 -25.83 -21.34 -13.55
C LEU A 127 -26.73 -21.44 -12.32
N ALA A 128 -26.46 -20.62 -11.30
CA ALA A 128 -27.28 -20.57 -10.09
C ALA A 128 -28.72 -20.13 -10.39
N ALA A 129 -28.92 -19.27 -11.39
CA ALA A 129 -30.23 -18.78 -11.83
C ALA A 129 -31.00 -19.76 -12.73
N THR A 130 -30.33 -20.73 -13.37
CA THR A 130 -30.98 -21.69 -14.28
C THR A 130 -31.10 -23.10 -13.73
N ALA A 131 -30.23 -23.52 -12.81
CA ALA A 131 -30.25 -24.87 -12.25
C ALA A 131 -31.60 -25.17 -11.56
N ASN A 132 -32.07 -26.42 -11.69
CA ASN A 132 -33.31 -26.90 -11.07
C ASN A 132 -33.06 -27.55 -9.70
N SER A 133 -31.80 -27.83 -9.35
CA SER A 133 -31.40 -28.41 -8.07
C SER A 133 -29.94 -28.06 -7.73
N LEU A 134 -29.58 -28.19 -6.44
CA LEU A 134 -28.18 -28.05 -6.01
C LEU A 134 -27.26 -29.10 -6.65
N ALA A 135 -27.77 -30.32 -6.90
CA ALA A 135 -27.00 -31.37 -7.54
C ALA A 135 -26.62 -31.02 -8.99
N GLU A 136 -27.60 -30.52 -9.77
CA GLU A 136 -27.39 -30.04 -11.14
C GLU A 136 -26.41 -28.85 -11.18
N PHE A 137 -26.57 -27.91 -10.24
CA PHE A 137 -25.66 -26.78 -10.09
C PHE A 137 -24.23 -27.24 -9.83
N LYS A 138 -24.00 -28.15 -8.86
CA LYS A 138 -22.67 -28.70 -8.54
C LYS A 138 -22.05 -29.43 -9.73
N GLN A 139 -22.85 -30.19 -10.48
CA GLN A 139 -22.37 -30.86 -11.69
C GLN A 139 -21.93 -29.87 -12.77
N SER A 140 -22.67 -28.78 -12.94
CA SER A 140 -22.34 -27.72 -13.90
C SER A 140 -21.10 -26.93 -13.46
N LEU A 141 -20.97 -26.68 -12.16
CA LEU A 141 -19.80 -26.03 -11.55
C LEU A 141 -18.52 -26.86 -11.81
N ALA A 142 -18.59 -28.19 -11.68
CA ALA A 142 -17.45 -29.07 -11.94
C ALA A 142 -16.96 -29.01 -13.39
N LYS A 143 -17.82 -28.67 -14.36
CA LYS A 143 -17.45 -28.50 -15.77
C LYS A 143 -16.75 -27.16 -16.05
N ILE A 144 -16.98 -26.15 -15.22
CA ILE A 144 -16.25 -24.87 -15.29
C ILE A 144 -14.82 -25.03 -14.70
N GLN A 145 -14.65 -26.01 -13.81
CA GLN A 145 -13.37 -26.30 -13.16
C GLN A 145 -12.40 -27.14 -14.01
N SER A 146 -12.90 -27.84 -15.04
CA SER A 146 -12.12 -28.68 -15.95
C SER A 146 -11.57 -27.90 -17.13
#